data_AF-A0A4Q5TA16-F1
#
_entry.id   AF-A0A4Q5TA16-F1
#
_cell.length_a   1.000
_cell.length_b   1.000
_cell.length_c   1.000
_cell.angle_alpha   90.00
_cell.angle_beta   90.00
_cell.angle_gamma   90.00
#
_symmetry.space_group_name_H-M   'P 1'
#
loop_
_entity.id
_entity.type
_entity.pdbx_description
1 polymer ?
#
loop_
_entity_poly.entity_id
_entity_poly.type
_entity_poly.pdbx_seq_one_letter_code
_entity_poly.pdbx_strand_id
1 'polypeptide(L)'
;MAYTNNTLVENNDISRPSRLAPSDFTGIYVVNQNLNARISKNRIHDPYAGDLADASIAYGIYFSSCDATAGNENIVSNNVIYNFNGGGAHHGLYNSSSDSVRYLHNTIALNDVNYTGSAVARGFTQLTTARGIELTNNIFSITRTGTGAKHALYFGATTTASTITSNRNDLFITPFSANHFTGYLAVPTPAASFSSIADWRTATGQDINSVVLRPLFTNETAGNLLPQTVELDNLGAPAGITTDILNNARSAGTPDLGAYEFTGAIVLPVKIVNLYAGQLKNDVIVNWNTSMELNAAHYEIERSLNGVDFIYAGRVVAANQPNGAAYRFQDANAVLTTAAKTIYYRIRMVDINGSYAYSTVAVAKIGKGMNFIAEAHPNPFTDKIVLKLSAVKAQQVDIKLLDKSGRLIFTTNRYIPAGLSLATLTEHVSKLAAGTYILTLQTTDGISSLQVLKQ
;
A
#
# COMPACT_ATOMS: atom_id res chain seq x y z
N MET A 1 -11.93 26.68 20.06
CA MET A 1 -11.41 28.05 20.28
C MET A 1 -12.31 29.05 19.55
N ALA A 2 -12.56 30.20 20.15
CA ALA A 2 -13.43 31.25 19.61
C ALA A 2 -13.01 32.63 20.11
N TYR A 3 -13.12 33.66 19.26
CA TYR A 3 -12.80 35.05 19.58
C TYR A 3 -11.35 35.24 20.07
N THR A 4 -10.39 34.70 19.31
CA THR A 4 -8.97 34.73 19.68
C THR A 4 -8.08 35.37 18.63
N ASN A 5 -6.90 35.84 19.06
CA ASN A 5 -5.84 36.33 18.18
C ASN A 5 -4.50 35.71 18.63
N ASN A 6 -3.66 35.29 17.69
CA ASN A 6 -2.34 34.68 17.94
C ASN A 6 -2.38 33.41 18.81
N THR A 7 -3.45 32.63 18.75
CA THR A 7 -3.52 31.36 19.49
C THR A 7 -2.58 30.32 18.88
N LEU A 8 -1.77 29.70 19.73
CA LEU A 8 -0.92 28.55 19.40
C LEU A 8 -1.53 27.28 20.00
N VAL A 9 -1.85 26.31 19.15
CA VAL A 9 -2.20 24.94 19.52
C VAL A 9 -1.16 24.03 18.89
N GLU A 10 -0.11 23.71 19.65
CA GLU A 10 1.04 22.98 19.13
C GLU A 10 1.37 21.72 19.91
N ASN A 11 1.76 20.65 19.20
CA ASN A 11 2.35 19.42 19.77
C ASN A 11 1.44 18.71 20.80
N ASN A 12 0.12 18.73 20.56
CA ASN A 12 -0.84 18.00 21.38
C ASN A 12 -1.11 16.61 20.81
N ASP A 13 -1.48 15.68 21.68
CA ASP A 13 -2.00 14.36 21.31
C ASP A 13 -3.47 14.24 21.74
N ILE A 14 -4.38 14.09 20.78
CA ILE A 14 -5.83 14.24 20.96
C ILE A 14 -6.53 12.95 20.51
N SER A 15 -7.04 12.18 21.47
CA SER A 15 -7.77 10.94 21.20
C SER A 15 -8.76 10.58 22.30
N ARG A 16 -9.65 9.62 22.03
CA ARG A 16 -10.60 9.07 23.03
C ARG A 16 -10.81 7.55 22.89
N PRO A 17 -9.73 6.74 22.88
CA PRO A 17 -9.77 5.35 22.41
C PRO A 17 -10.62 4.39 23.27
N SER A 18 -10.95 4.75 24.51
CA SER A 18 -11.71 3.90 25.44
C SER A 18 -13.18 4.33 25.62
N ARG A 19 -13.68 5.26 24.80
CA ARG A 19 -15.05 5.78 24.90
C ARG A 19 -16.05 4.75 24.33
N LEU A 20 -16.83 4.10 25.21
CA LEU A 20 -17.80 3.03 24.84
C LEU A 20 -19.17 3.52 24.35
N ALA A 21 -19.52 4.78 24.62
CA ALA A 21 -20.73 5.44 24.10
C ALA A 21 -20.31 6.82 23.59
N PRO A 22 -19.65 6.87 22.42
CA PRO A 22 -19.21 8.13 21.84
C PRO A 22 -20.39 8.90 21.22
N SER A 23 -20.10 10.14 20.87
CA SER A 23 -20.95 11.04 20.09
C SER A 23 -20.06 11.66 19.01
N ASP A 24 -20.53 12.67 18.28
CA ASP A 24 -19.67 13.39 17.33
C ASP A 24 -18.29 13.74 17.94
N PHE A 25 -17.25 13.58 17.13
CA PHE A 25 -15.88 13.90 17.47
C PHE A 25 -15.42 15.14 16.71
N THR A 26 -14.77 16.06 17.40
CA THR A 26 -13.98 17.11 16.76
C THR A 26 -12.67 17.23 17.53
N GLY A 27 -11.55 16.94 16.87
CA GLY A 27 -10.23 17.02 17.50
C GLY A 27 -9.89 18.46 17.90
N ILE A 28 -9.89 19.36 16.90
CA ILE A 28 -9.71 20.80 17.13
C ILE A 28 -10.84 21.55 16.43
N TYR A 29 -11.63 22.30 17.21
CA TYR A 29 -12.73 23.12 16.69
C TYR A 29 -12.39 24.60 16.79
N VAL A 30 -12.39 25.30 15.67
CA VAL A 30 -12.14 26.73 15.53
C VAL A 30 -13.41 27.39 15.02
N VAL A 31 -13.97 28.31 15.81
CA VAL A 31 -15.27 28.93 15.50
C VAL A 31 -15.25 30.42 15.71
N ASN A 32 -16.10 31.14 14.98
CA ASN A 32 -16.21 32.61 15.06
C ASN A 32 -14.86 33.28 14.78
N GLN A 33 -14.71 34.54 15.16
CA GLN A 33 -13.49 35.30 14.86
C GLN A 33 -12.23 34.65 15.47
N ASN A 34 -11.30 34.21 14.61
CA ASN A 34 -9.94 33.80 15.00
C ASN A 34 -8.96 34.37 13.98
N LEU A 35 -7.90 35.02 14.46
CA LEU A 35 -6.88 35.66 13.64
C LEU A 35 -5.50 35.12 14.02
N ASN A 36 -4.62 34.93 13.05
CA ASN A 36 -3.24 34.51 13.27
C ASN A 36 -3.09 33.20 14.08
N ALA A 37 -4.10 32.33 14.09
CA ALA A 37 -3.99 31.06 14.79
C ALA A 37 -2.90 30.18 14.15
N ARG A 38 -2.17 29.44 14.99
CA ARG A 38 -1.16 28.45 14.61
C ARG A 38 -1.56 27.12 15.23
N ILE A 39 -2.06 26.22 14.39
CA ILE A 39 -2.44 24.86 14.80
C ILE A 39 -1.42 23.93 14.19
N SER A 40 -0.41 23.55 14.96
CA SER A 40 0.76 22.85 14.42
C SER A 40 1.16 21.58 15.15
N LYS A 41 1.72 20.61 14.43
CA LYS A 41 2.37 19.42 15.03
C LYS A 41 1.45 18.58 15.94
N ASN A 42 0.13 18.74 15.84
CA ASN A 42 -0.80 17.97 16.66
C ASN A 42 -1.04 16.59 16.06
N ARG A 43 -1.28 15.62 16.93
CA ARG A 43 -1.71 14.26 16.61
C ARG A 43 -3.18 14.14 16.99
N ILE A 44 -4.01 13.70 16.05
CA ILE A 44 -5.45 13.52 16.26
C ILE A 44 -5.85 12.12 15.80
N HIS A 45 -6.32 11.29 16.70
CA HIS A 45 -6.53 9.88 16.40
C HIS A 45 -7.59 9.19 17.25
N ASP A 46 -7.97 7.98 16.85
CA ASP A 46 -8.87 7.07 17.58
C ASP A 46 -10.15 7.74 18.12
N PRO A 47 -10.99 8.33 17.24
CA PRO A 47 -12.23 8.96 17.64
C PRO A 47 -13.28 7.95 18.13
N TYR A 48 -13.23 6.69 17.67
CA TYR A 48 -14.27 5.68 17.92
C TYR A 48 -13.69 4.30 18.25
N ALA A 49 -12.43 4.18 18.66
CA ALA A 49 -11.80 2.88 18.92
C ALA A 49 -12.51 2.04 20.01
N GLY A 50 -13.23 2.69 20.94
CA GLY A 50 -14.01 2.04 22.00
C GLY A 50 -15.37 1.51 21.54
N ASP A 51 -15.89 1.99 20.40
CA ASP A 51 -17.11 1.50 19.75
C ASP A 51 -17.04 1.78 18.23
N LEU A 52 -16.51 0.80 17.48
CA LEU A 52 -16.32 0.92 16.03
C LEU A 52 -17.64 0.92 15.24
N ALA A 53 -18.76 0.52 15.86
CA ALA A 53 -20.06 0.53 15.22
C ALA A 53 -20.74 1.91 15.26
N ASP A 54 -20.24 2.84 16.08
CA ASP A 54 -20.83 4.16 16.26
C ASP A 54 -20.83 4.95 14.94
N ALA A 55 -22.01 5.47 14.58
CA ALA A 55 -22.22 6.15 13.30
C ALA A 55 -22.05 7.68 13.37
N SER A 56 -21.60 8.23 14.50
CA SER A 56 -21.37 9.66 14.70
C SER A 56 -20.23 10.17 13.82
N ILE A 57 -20.23 11.48 13.53
CA ILE A 57 -19.31 12.08 12.57
C ILE A 57 -17.96 12.35 13.27
N ALA A 58 -16.85 12.11 12.59
CA ALA A 58 -15.53 12.52 13.05
C ALA A 58 -14.95 13.65 12.20
N TYR A 59 -14.57 14.73 12.87
CA TYR A 59 -13.79 15.84 12.33
C TYR A 59 -12.41 15.86 12.98
N GLY A 60 -11.35 15.90 12.18
CA GLY A 60 -10.00 16.10 12.67
C GLY A 60 -9.80 17.54 13.15
N ILE A 61 -9.67 18.46 12.19
CA ILE A 61 -9.60 19.90 12.44
C ILE A 61 -10.76 20.57 11.71
N TYR A 62 -11.62 21.28 12.46
CA TYR A 62 -12.82 21.91 11.96
C TYR A 62 -12.74 23.44 12.14
N PHE A 63 -12.81 24.18 11.04
CA PHE A 63 -13.04 25.62 10.98
C PHE A 63 -14.49 25.97 10.60
N SER A 64 -15.13 26.84 11.37
CA SER A 64 -16.48 27.35 11.09
C SER A 64 -16.63 28.83 11.35
N SER A 65 -17.04 29.59 10.32
CA SER A 65 -17.32 31.03 10.43
C SER A 65 -16.14 31.83 11.01
N CYS A 66 -14.91 31.45 10.65
CA CYS A 66 -13.68 32.12 11.06
C CYS A 66 -13.14 32.99 9.92
N ASP A 67 -13.71 34.18 9.75
CA ASP A 67 -13.41 35.02 8.60
C ASP A 67 -12.19 35.91 8.86
N ALA A 68 -11.00 35.29 8.84
CA ALA A 68 -9.75 36.03 8.93
C ALA A 68 -9.53 36.87 7.66
N THR A 69 -8.85 38.01 7.82
CA THR A 69 -8.46 38.87 6.70
C THR A 69 -7.09 38.46 6.15
N ALA A 70 -6.84 38.80 4.88
CA ALA A 70 -5.51 38.62 4.29
C ALA A 70 -4.44 39.34 5.13
N GLY A 71 -3.32 38.67 5.38
CA GLY A 71 -2.27 39.07 6.31
C GLY A 71 -2.49 38.64 7.76
N ASN A 72 -3.66 38.10 8.10
CA ASN A 72 -3.99 37.56 9.43
C ASN A 72 -4.39 36.08 9.37
N GLU A 73 -3.86 35.34 8.40
CA GLU A 73 -4.28 33.98 8.08
C GLU A 73 -4.11 33.05 9.29
N ASN A 74 -5.12 32.20 9.49
CA ASN A 74 -5.00 31.04 10.35
C ASN A 74 -4.19 29.97 9.60
N ILE A 75 -3.17 29.39 10.24
CA ILE A 75 -2.30 28.38 9.64
C ILE A 75 -2.46 27.06 10.40
N VAL A 76 -2.79 26.02 9.65
CA VAL A 76 -2.89 24.63 10.09
C VAL A 76 -1.74 23.88 9.43
N SER A 77 -0.73 23.45 10.21
CA SER A 77 0.47 22.86 9.62
C SER A 77 1.12 21.72 10.37
N ASN A 78 1.74 20.77 9.67
CA ASN A 78 2.43 19.62 10.28
C ASN A 78 1.55 18.78 11.21
N ASN A 79 0.22 18.85 11.11
CA ASN A 79 -0.65 18.01 11.92
C ASN A 79 -0.73 16.62 11.29
N VAL A 80 -0.87 15.61 12.14
CA VAL A 80 -1.03 14.21 11.74
C VAL A 80 -2.37 13.70 12.25
N ILE A 81 -3.21 13.23 11.33
CA ILE A 81 -4.52 12.67 11.64
C ILE A 81 -4.52 11.21 11.19
N TYR A 82 -4.80 10.27 12.07
CA TYR A 82 -4.67 8.84 11.79
C TYR A 82 -5.57 7.99 12.68
N ASN A 83 -5.68 6.70 12.42
CA ASN A 83 -6.62 5.79 13.09
C ASN A 83 -8.03 6.38 13.18
N PHE A 84 -8.46 7.09 12.13
CA PHE A 84 -9.82 7.58 12.01
C PHE A 84 -10.72 6.39 11.64
N ASN A 85 -11.18 5.70 12.68
CA ASN A 85 -12.05 4.53 12.69
C ASN A 85 -13.50 4.91 13.06
N GLY A 86 -14.46 4.00 12.87
CA GLY A 86 -15.86 4.20 13.26
C GLY A 86 -16.85 4.02 12.10
N GLY A 87 -18.15 3.99 12.43
CA GLY A 87 -19.25 3.74 11.49
C GLY A 87 -19.65 4.97 10.66
N GLY A 88 -19.37 6.17 11.16
CA GLY A 88 -19.83 7.44 10.61
C GLY A 88 -18.96 8.06 9.51
N ALA A 89 -19.31 9.29 9.15
CA ALA A 89 -18.57 10.08 8.16
C ALA A 89 -17.26 10.61 8.74
N HIS A 90 -16.18 10.54 7.98
CA HIS A 90 -14.86 11.00 8.41
C HIS A 90 -14.40 12.19 7.57
N HIS A 91 -14.03 13.28 8.24
CA HIS A 91 -13.42 14.46 7.63
C HIS A 91 -12.10 14.75 8.33
N GLY A 92 -10.99 14.70 7.60
CA GLY A 92 -9.68 15.01 8.16
C GLY A 92 -9.56 16.50 8.48
N LEU A 93 -9.54 17.32 7.43
CA LEU A 93 -9.57 18.77 7.50
C LEU A 93 -10.93 19.26 6.98
N TYR A 94 -11.63 20.07 7.77
CA TYR A 94 -12.97 20.53 7.43
C TYR A 94 -13.09 22.04 7.62
N ASN A 95 -13.44 22.75 6.55
CA ASN A 95 -13.78 24.16 6.57
C ASN A 95 -15.23 24.33 6.10
N SER A 96 -16.12 24.74 7.00
CA SER A 96 -17.52 24.97 6.62
C SER A 96 -17.66 26.27 5.84
N SER A 97 -17.05 27.37 6.31
CA SER A 97 -17.32 28.73 5.82
C SER A 97 -16.24 29.75 6.12
N SER A 98 -15.05 29.35 6.57
CA SER A 98 -14.06 30.29 7.12
C SER A 98 -13.10 30.83 6.06
N ASP A 99 -12.94 32.15 5.98
CA ASP A 99 -11.99 32.80 5.07
C ASP A 99 -10.53 32.77 5.60
N SER A 100 -9.57 32.85 4.67
CA SER A 100 -8.14 33.06 4.91
C SER A 100 -7.50 32.00 5.83
N VAL A 101 -7.69 30.73 5.48
CA VAL A 101 -7.08 29.58 6.19
C VAL A 101 -6.10 28.84 5.27
N ARG A 102 -4.87 28.65 5.75
CA ARG A 102 -3.81 27.94 5.05
C ARG A 102 -3.56 26.58 5.70
N TYR A 103 -3.69 25.52 4.92
CA TYR A 103 -3.44 24.13 5.31
C TYR A 103 -2.16 23.66 4.64
N LEU A 104 -1.07 23.58 5.42
CA LEU A 104 0.29 23.40 4.92
C LEU A 104 0.95 22.18 5.52
N HIS A 105 1.53 21.27 4.74
CA HIS A 105 2.33 20.16 5.30
C HIS A 105 1.58 19.27 6.30
N ASN A 106 0.26 19.09 6.19
CA ASN A 106 -0.46 18.16 7.06
C ASN A 106 -0.43 16.75 6.47
N THR A 107 -0.38 15.72 7.32
CA THR A 107 -0.54 14.31 6.91
C THR A 107 -1.86 13.77 7.45
N ILE A 108 -2.79 13.46 6.56
CA ILE A 108 -4.14 13.01 6.88
C ILE A 108 -4.31 11.58 6.39
N ALA A 109 -4.37 10.63 7.32
CA ALA A 109 -4.64 9.22 7.07
C ALA A 109 -6.04 8.84 7.56
N LEU A 110 -6.96 8.56 6.63
CA LEU A 110 -8.29 8.03 6.94
C LEU A 110 -8.30 6.54 6.61
N ASN A 111 -8.01 5.72 7.62
CA ASN A 111 -7.40 4.41 7.44
C ASN A 111 -8.17 3.22 8.02
N ASP A 112 -9.49 3.36 8.14
CA ASP A 112 -10.34 2.24 8.57
C ASP A 112 -10.54 1.21 7.45
N VAL A 113 -9.54 0.35 7.29
CA VAL A 113 -9.48 -0.69 6.24
C VAL A 113 -10.51 -1.82 6.43
N ASN A 114 -11.18 -1.88 7.58
CA ASN A 114 -12.20 -2.88 7.87
C ASN A 114 -13.63 -2.35 7.71
N TYR A 115 -13.80 -1.07 7.34
CA TYR A 115 -15.11 -0.46 7.19
C TYR A 115 -15.89 -1.05 6.00
N THR A 116 -17.12 -1.49 6.23
CA THR A 116 -17.99 -2.08 5.20
C THR A 116 -19.24 -1.25 4.90
N GLY A 117 -19.45 -0.14 5.60
CA GLY A 117 -20.63 0.71 5.46
C GLY A 117 -20.56 1.69 4.27
N SER A 118 -21.47 2.66 4.29
CA SER A 118 -21.70 3.63 3.20
C SER A 118 -21.36 5.09 3.56
N ALA A 119 -20.83 5.35 4.75
CA ALA A 119 -20.45 6.70 5.16
C ALA A 119 -19.25 7.23 4.38
N VAL A 120 -19.23 8.54 4.15
CA VAL A 120 -18.22 9.21 3.34
C VAL A 120 -16.89 9.35 4.09
N ALA A 121 -15.80 9.46 3.33
CA ALA A 121 -14.48 9.80 3.87
C ALA A 121 -13.84 10.91 3.03
N ARG A 122 -13.43 12.01 3.66
CA ARG A 122 -12.90 13.17 2.95
C ARG A 122 -11.63 13.70 3.60
N GLY A 123 -10.55 13.78 2.81
CA GLY A 123 -9.26 14.29 3.27
C GLY A 123 -9.37 15.76 3.67
N PHE A 124 -9.78 16.60 2.71
CA PHE A 124 -10.16 17.98 2.91
C PHE A 124 -11.59 18.25 2.44
N THR A 125 -12.33 19.07 3.18
CA THR A 125 -13.69 19.51 2.84
C THR A 125 -13.80 21.03 2.97
N GLN A 126 -14.19 21.70 1.88
CA GLN A 126 -14.74 23.06 1.87
C GLN A 126 -16.24 22.98 1.59
N LEU A 127 -17.11 23.39 2.51
CA LEU A 127 -18.55 23.18 2.33
C LEU A 127 -19.30 24.37 1.70
N THR A 128 -19.18 25.56 2.27
CA THR A 128 -19.88 26.77 1.78
C THR A 128 -18.87 27.77 1.22
N THR A 129 -19.33 28.94 0.77
CA THR A 129 -18.44 29.93 0.18
C THR A 129 -17.35 30.37 1.17
N ALA A 130 -16.08 30.28 0.77
CA ALA A 130 -14.96 30.85 1.52
C ALA A 130 -13.82 31.30 0.60
N ARG A 131 -13.09 32.33 0.99
CA ARG A 131 -12.01 32.97 0.21
C ARG A 131 -10.66 32.81 0.88
N GLY A 132 -9.60 32.82 0.09
CA GLY A 132 -8.23 32.80 0.59
C GLY A 132 -7.82 31.47 1.20
N ILE A 133 -8.41 30.36 0.72
CA ILE A 133 -8.04 29.02 1.18
C ILE A 133 -6.78 28.56 0.44
N GLU A 134 -5.79 28.07 1.17
CA GLU A 134 -4.58 27.46 0.60
C GLU A 134 -4.44 26.01 1.08
N LEU A 135 -4.20 25.11 0.13
CA LEU A 135 -3.98 23.68 0.34
C LEU A 135 -2.66 23.32 -0.35
N THR A 136 -1.55 23.34 0.40
CA THR A 136 -0.23 23.12 -0.20
C THR A 136 0.65 22.21 0.64
N ASN A 137 1.41 21.36 -0.03
CA ASN A 137 2.33 20.39 0.58
C ASN A 137 1.66 19.37 1.51
N ASN A 138 0.37 19.06 1.38
CA ASN A 138 -0.27 18.08 2.27
C ASN A 138 -0.19 16.67 1.71
N ILE A 139 -0.23 15.66 2.59
CA ILE A 139 -0.48 14.26 2.24
C ILE A 139 -1.90 13.91 2.70
N PHE A 140 -2.75 13.50 1.76
CA PHE A 140 -4.05 12.90 2.02
C PHE A 140 -4.00 11.42 1.59
N SER A 141 -4.01 10.51 2.56
CA SER A 141 -4.00 9.06 2.35
C SER A 141 -5.32 8.48 2.84
N ILE A 142 -6.20 8.09 1.93
CA ILE A 142 -7.49 7.49 2.27
C ILE A 142 -7.47 6.01 1.92
N THR A 143 -7.29 5.17 2.93
CA THR A 143 -7.32 3.71 2.80
C THR A 143 -8.59 3.08 3.35
N ARG A 144 -9.48 3.88 3.96
CA ARG A 144 -10.79 3.45 4.44
C ARG A 144 -11.59 2.73 3.35
N THR A 145 -12.07 1.53 3.64
CA THR A 145 -12.86 0.67 2.74
C THR A 145 -14.35 1.04 2.78
N GLY A 146 -15.25 0.20 2.25
CA GLY A 146 -16.70 0.48 2.21
C GLY A 146 -17.20 1.15 0.93
N THR A 147 -18.51 1.32 0.81
CA THR A 147 -19.20 1.80 -0.40
C THR A 147 -19.45 3.31 -0.44
N GLY A 148 -19.24 4.02 0.68
CA GLY A 148 -19.40 5.47 0.74
C GLY A 148 -18.40 6.20 -0.15
N ALA A 149 -18.75 7.39 -0.62
CA ALA A 149 -17.84 8.15 -1.47
C ALA A 149 -16.57 8.59 -0.69
N LYS A 150 -15.41 8.45 -1.33
CA LYS A 150 -14.13 8.94 -0.83
C LYS A 150 -13.62 10.06 -1.73
N HIS A 151 -13.26 11.19 -1.14
CA HIS A 151 -12.70 12.33 -1.85
C HIS A 151 -11.42 12.79 -1.15
N ALA A 152 -10.31 12.95 -1.89
CA ALA A 152 -9.14 13.60 -1.31
C ALA A 152 -9.48 15.07 -1.07
N LEU A 153 -10.04 15.74 -2.07
CA LEU A 153 -10.50 17.13 -2.00
C LEU A 153 -12.00 17.24 -2.29
N TYR A 154 -12.78 17.82 -1.38
CA TYR A 154 -14.21 18.03 -1.58
C TYR A 154 -14.55 19.52 -1.53
N PHE A 155 -14.91 20.12 -2.67
CA PHE A 155 -15.36 21.51 -2.76
C PHE A 155 -16.88 21.55 -2.99
N GLY A 156 -17.61 21.68 -1.90
CA GLY A 156 -19.07 21.63 -1.81
C GLY A 156 -19.78 22.97 -1.99
N ALA A 157 -19.05 24.07 -2.14
CA ALA A 157 -19.65 25.39 -2.29
C ALA A 157 -20.47 25.47 -3.58
N THR A 158 -21.75 25.80 -3.47
CA THR A 158 -22.69 25.89 -4.60
C THR A 158 -22.58 27.20 -5.39
N THR A 159 -21.53 27.99 -5.12
CA THR A 159 -21.23 29.25 -5.81
C THR A 159 -19.78 29.25 -6.30
N THR A 160 -19.49 30.05 -7.32
CA THR A 160 -18.11 30.27 -7.82
C THR A 160 -17.33 31.30 -7.01
N ALA A 161 -17.89 31.81 -5.91
CA ALA A 161 -17.28 32.90 -5.13
C ALA A 161 -16.12 32.45 -4.23
N SER A 162 -15.94 31.14 -4.05
CA SER A 162 -14.83 30.62 -3.25
C SER A 162 -13.50 30.80 -3.98
N THR A 163 -12.47 31.21 -3.26
CA THR A 163 -11.10 31.27 -3.80
C THR A 163 -10.23 30.28 -3.03
N ILE A 164 -9.90 29.17 -3.71
CA ILE A 164 -9.10 28.08 -3.19
C ILE A 164 -7.89 27.92 -4.09
N THR A 165 -6.70 27.87 -3.51
CA THR A 165 -5.45 27.53 -4.19
C THR A 165 -4.95 26.18 -3.67
N SER A 166 -4.95 25.17 -4.54
CA SER A 166 -4.49 23.82 -4.24
C SER A 166 -3.35 23.41 -5.16
N ASN A 167 -2.20 23.04 -4.60
CA ASN A 167 -1.09 22.48 -5.37
C ASN A 167 -0.10 21.71 -4.50
N ARG A 168 0.71 20.85 -5.12
CA ARG A 168 1.75 20.05 -4.44
C ARG A 168 1.16 19.29 -3.26
N ASN A 169 0.09 18.55 -3.47
CA ASN A 169 -0.46 17.64 -2.47
C ASN A 169 -0.28 16.20 -2.96
N ASP A 170 -0.15 15.24 -2.06
CA ASP A 170 -0.38 13.85 -2.38
C ASP A 170 -1.85 13.50 -2.11
N LEU A 171 -2.56 13.05 -3.14
CA LEU A 171 -4.01 12.84 -3.14
C LEU A 171 -4.35 11.35 -3.21
N PHE A 172 -3.63 10.53 -2.45
CA PHE A 172 -3.74 9.08 -2.48
C PHE A 172 -5.07 8.57 -1.89
N ILE A 173 -5.77 7.78 -2.68
CA ILE A 173 -6.89 6.95 -2.22
C ILE A 173 -6.62 5.53 -2.72
N THR A 174 -6.84 4.51 -1.88
CA THR A 174 -6.62 3.12 -2.29
C THR A 174 -7.38 2.83 -3.59
N PRO A 175 -6.67 2.50 -4.69
CA PRO A 175 -7.32 2.05 -5.92
C PRO A 175 -8.15 0.82 -5.56
N PHE A 176 -9.30 0.63 -6.19
CA PHE A 176 -10.28 -0.45 -5.90
C PHE A 176 -11.21 -0.24 -4.68
N SER A 177 -11.09 0.85 -3.91
CA SER A 177 -12.22 1.23 -3.05
C SER A 177 -13.42 1.63 -3.92
N ALA A 178 -14.64 1.26 -3.57
CA ALA A 178 -15.80 1.75 -4.31
C ALA A 178 -15.89 3.28 -4.15
N ASN A 179 -16.30 4.00 -5.20
CA ASN A 179 -16.56 5.44 -5.17
C ASN A 179 -15.36 6.29 -4.68
N HIS A 180 -14.14 6.03 -5.17
CA HIS A 180 -12.97 6.88 -4.93
C HIS A 180 -12.80 7.97 -5.98
N PHE A 181 -12.47 9.18 -5.51
CA PHE A 181 -12.34 10.35 -6.37
C PHE A 181 -11.19 11.25 -5.90
N THR A 182 -10.39 11.74 -6.84
CA THR A 182 -9.37 12.76 -6.55
C THR A 182 -10.03 14.01 -5.97
N GLY A 183 -11.15 14.43 -6.56
CA GLY A 183 -11.92 15.51 -5.97
C GLY A 183 -13.38 15.60 -6.39
N TYR A 184 -14.07 16.58 -5.81
CA TYR A 184 -15.47 16.91 -6.10
C TYR A 184 -15.66 18.41 -6.23
N LEU A 185 -16.51 18.80 -7.18
CA LEU A 185 -16.97 20.17 -7.37
C LEU A 185 -18.51 20.21 -7.33
N ALA A 186 -19.07 21.04 -6.45
CA ALA A 186 -20.50 21.38 -6.48
C ALA A 186 -20.85 22.33 -7.64
N VAL A 187 -19.87 23.07 -8.16
CA VAL A 187 -19.98 23.95 -9.34
C VAL A 187 -18.80 23.65 -10.27
N PRO A 188 -19.01 23.30 -11.55
CA PRO A 188 -20.20 23.57 -12.39
C PRO A 188 -21.42 22.67 -12.09
N THR A 189 -22.59 23.04 -12.61
CA THR A 189 -23.83 22.26 -12.53
C THR A 189 -24.04 21.41 -13.80
N PRO A 190 -24.35 20.11 -13.69
CA PRO A 190 -24.48 19.34 -12.46
C PRO A 190 -23.14 19.12 -11.76
N ALA A 191 -23.19 19.02 -10.44
CA ALA A 191 -22.02 18.72 -9.62
C ALA A 191 -21.34 17.41 -10.03
N ALA A 192 -20.02 17.33 -9.92
CA ALA A 192 -19.23 16.23 -10.45
C ALA A 192 -18.17 15.75 -9.46
N SER A 193 -17.94 14.43 -9.45
CA SER A 193 -16.76 13.81 -8.83
C SER A 193 -15.77 13.40 -9.92
N PHE A 194 -14.48 13.57 -9.67
CA PHE A 194 -13.41 13.33 -10.62
C PHE A 194 -12.54 12.17 -10.15
N SER A 195 -12.54 11.06 -10.88
CA SER A 195 -11.87 9.83 -10.45
C SER A 195 -10.35 9.88 -10.60
N SER A 196 -9.82 10.72 -11.50
CA SER A 196 -8.38 10.86 -11.73
C SER A 196 -7.87 12.28 -11.50
N ILE A 197 -6.58 12.40 -11.19
CA ILE A 197 -5.91 13.71 -11.08
C ILE A 197 -5.85 14.46 -12.42
N ALA A 198 -5.87 13.73 -13.55
CA ALA A 198 -5.92 14.34 -14.88
C ALA A 198 -7.28 15.04 -15.12
N ASP A 199 -8.38 14.39 -14.76
CA ASP A 199 -9.72 14.98 -14.87
C ASP A 199 -9.89 16.16 -13.92
N TRP A 200 -9.39 16.01 -12.68
CA TRP A 200 -9.38 17.08 -11.68
C TRP A 200 -8.64 18.33 -12.17
N ARG A 201 -7.44 18.17 -12.72
CA ARG A 201 -6.64 19.26 -13.31
C ARG A 201 -7.36 19.93 -14.46
N THR A 202 -7.99 19.14 -15.33
CA THR A 202 -8.74 19.67 -16.47
C THR A 202 -9.92 20.51 -16.00
N ALA A 203 -10.62 20.08 -14.96
CA ALA A 203 -11.79 20.76 -14.43
C ALA A 203 -11.45 22.03 -13.62
N THR A 204 -10.33 22.03 -12.91
CA THR A 204 -10.01 23.09 -11.92
C THR A 204 -8.84 23.99 -12.31
N GLY A 205 -7.93 23.53 -13.15
CA GLY A 205 -6.62 24.16 -13.37
C GLY A 205 -5.67 24.09 -12.16
N GLN A 206 -6.04 23.38 -11.09
CA GLN A 206 -5.28 23.27 -9.84
C GLN A 206 -4.48 21.97 -9.78
N ASP A 207 -3.65 21.80 -8.74
CA ASP A 207 -2.96 20.55 -8.44
C ASP A 207 -2.01 20.04 -9.54
N ILE A 208 -1.45 20.95 -10.34
CA ILE A 208 -0.54 20.62 -11.45
C ILE A 208 0.72 19.86 -11.01
N ASN A 209 1.22 20.16 -9.81
CA ASN A 209 2.39 19.50 -9.21
C ASN A 209 2.01 18.51 -8.10
N SER A 210 0.71 18.27 -7.89
CA SER A 210 0.23 17.25 -6.96
C SER A 210 0.45 15.85 -7.52
N VAL A 211 0.47 14.85 -6.67
CA VAL A 211 0.72 13.45 -7.03
C VAL A 211 -0.33 12.53 -6.43
N VAL A 212 -0.35 11.28 -6.87
CA VAL A 212 -1.21 10.22 -6.33
C VAL A 212 -0.32 9.02 -6.07
N LEU A 213 0.42 9.05 -4.97
CA LEU A 213 1.41 8.04 -4.60
C LEU A 213 1.08 7.50 -3.23
N ARG A 214 1.08 6.18 -3.06
CA ARG A 214 0.85 5.60 -1.73
C ARG A 214 2.00 6.01 -0.80
N PRO A 215 1.79 6.63 0.39
CA PRO A 215 2.90 7.10 1.23
C PRO A 215 3.73 6.03 1.93
N LEU A 216 3.17 4.83 2.11
CA LEU A 216 3.81 3.70 2.81
C LEU A 216 4.39 4.11 4.18
N PHE A 217 3.53 4.60 5.06
CA PHE A 217 3.95 5.05 6.38
C PHE A 217 4.68 3.96 7.17
N THR A 218 5.74 4.36 7.89
CA THR A 218 6.62 3.46 8.64
C THR A 218 5.87 2.59 9.66
N ASN A 219 4.91 3.17 10.39
CA ASN A 219 3.98 2.42 11.24
C ASN A 219 2.73 3.26 11.49
N GLU A 220 1.81 3.21 10.52
CA GLU A 220 0.57 4.00 10.53
C GLU A 220 -0.29 3.76 11.78
N THR A 221 -0.49 2.49 12.17
CA THR A 221 -1.33 2.12 13.31
C THR A 221 -0.78 2.63 14.64
N ALA A 222 0.55 2.73 14.78
CA ALA A 222 1.20 3.29 15.96
C ALA A 222 1.39 4.82 15.89
N GLY A 223 0.85 5.48 14.86
CA GLY A 223 0.97 6.93 14.68
C GLY A 223 2.30 7.42 14.12
N ASN A 224 3.16 6.52 13.62
CA ASN A 224 4.35 6.90 12.88
C ASN A 224 4.02 7.00 11.38
N LEU A 225 3.60 8.19 10.98
CA LEU A 225 3.22 8.53 9.60
C LEU A 225 4.37 9.13 8.79
N LEU A 226 5.62 8.76 9.11
CA LEU A 226 6.79 9.04 8.28
C LEU A 226 6.67 8.25 6.96
N PRO A 227 6.54 8.92 5.79
CA PRO A 227 6.48 8.25 4.50
C PRO A 227 7.76 7.46 4.20
N GLN A 228 7.62 6.37 3.44
CA GLN A 228 8.77 5.58 2.95
C GLN A 228 8.89 5.60 1.42
N THR A 229 7.87 6.11 0.72
CA THR A 229 7.83 6.17 -0.74
C THR A 229 8.83 7.17 -1.28
N VAL A 230 9.79 6.69 -2.08
CA VAL A 230 10.89 7.51 -2.59
C VAL A 230 10.43 8.60 -3.54
N GLU A 231 9.37 8.34 -4.30
CA GLU A 231 8.83 9.30 -5.26
C GLU A 231 8.11 10.48 -4.59
N LEU A 232 7.82 10.41 -3.27
CA LEU A 232 7.25 11.53 -2.51
C LEU A 232 8.31 12.48 -1.94
N ASP A 233 9.57 12.05 -1.92
CA ASP A 233 10.70 12.80 -1.39
C ASP A 233 10.91 14.11 -2.18
N ASN A 234 11.10 15.22 -1.47
CA ASN A 234 11.45 16.54 -2.01
C ASN A 234 10.42 17.13 -3.01
N LEU A 235 9.15 16.69 -3.00
CA LEU A 235 8.12 17.15 -3.95
C LEU A 235 7.42 18.48 -3.57
N GLY A 236 7.57 18.94 -2.34
CA GLY A 236 6.95 20.18 -1.87
C GLY A 236 7.64 21.45 -2.38
N ALA A 237 7.15 22.59 -1.90
CA ALA A 237 7.76 23.90 -2.13
C ALA A 237 7.79 24.74 -0.84
N PRO A 238 8.73 25.69 -0.67
CA PRO A 238 8.79 26.52 0.52
C PRO A 238 7.48 27.27 0.77
N ALA A 239 6.86 27.04 1.93
CA ALA A 239 5.55 27.61 2.29
C ALA A 239 5.56 28.42 3.60
N GLY A 240 6.75 28.77 4.12
CA GLY A 240 6.92 29.50 5.38
C GLY A 240 6.91 28.63 6.63
N ILE A 241 6.85 27.31 6.49
CA ILE A 241 7.02 26.33 7.57
C ILE A 241 8.44 25.80 7.52
N THR A 242 9.25 26.09 8.54
CA THR A 242 10.71 25.82 8.52
C THR A 242 11.10 24.53 9.20
N THR A 243 10.22 23.92 10.00
CA THR A 243 10.46 22.64 10.65
C THR A 243 9.30 21.68 10.43
N ASP A 244 9.55 20.38 10.53
CA ASP A 244 8.55 19.33 10.48
C ASP A 244 7.90 19.08 11.87
N ILE A 245 7.09 18.01 11.99
CA ILE A 245 6.45 17.59 13.26
C ILE A 245 7.44 17.14 14.34
N LEU A 246 8.63 16.66 13.95
CA LEU A 246 9.69 16.23 14.86
C LEU A 246 10.67 17.37 15.19
N ASN A 247 10.41 18.57 14.66
CA ASN A 247 11.29 19.75 14.72
C ASN A 247 12.58 19.62 13.89
N ASN A 248 12.64 18.69 12.95
CA ASN A 248 13.72 18.67 11.96
C ASN A 248 13.57 19.86 11.03
N ALA A 249 14.68 20.46 10.64
CA ALA A 249 14.68 21.53 9.64
C ALA A 249 14.22 20.97 8.29
N ARG A 250 13.31 21.69 7.63
CA ARG A 250 12.90 21.37 6.26
C ARG A 250 13.91 21.88 5.25
N SER A 251 14.01 21.22 4.10
CA SER A 251 14.75 21.73 2.95
C SER A 251 14.26 23.12 2.56
N ALA A 252 15.20 24.07 2.42
CA ALA A 252 14.88 25.44 2.06
C ALA A 252 14.42 25.61 0.60
N GLY A 253 14.68 24.61 -0.26
CA GLY A 253 14.30 24.63 -1.67
C GLY A 253 13.21 23.63 -2.03
N THR A 254 13.27 22.44 -1.44
CA THR A 254 12.45 21.28 -1.82
C THR A 254 11.92 20.57 -0.57
N PRO A 255 11.18 21.23 0.32
CA PRO A 255 10.67 20.57 1.52
C PRO A 255 9.74 19.41 1.16
N ASP A 256 9.57 18.46 2.06
CA ASP A 256 8.70 17.32 1.82
C ASP A 256 7.21 17.64 1.92
N LEU A 257 6.41 16.82 1.24
CA LEU A 257 4.97 16.77 1.45
C LEU A 257 4.65 16.17 2.83
N GLY A 258 3.57 16.64 3.43
CA GLY A 258 3.08 16.16 4.71
C GLY A 258 3.92 16.64 5.90
N ALA A 259 3.61 16.07 7.06
CA ALA A 259 4.05 16.57 8.36
C ALA A 259 5.52 16.28 8.70
N TYR A 260 6.19 15.43 7.93
CA TYR A 260 7.56 14.99 8.18
C TYR A 260 8.49 15.55 7.10
N GLU A 261 9.73 15.83 7.46
CA GLU A 261 10.85 15.89 6.52
C GLU A 261 11.55 14.53 6.53
N PHE A 262 11.82 13.97 5.37
CA PHE A 262 12.31 12.60 5.25
C PHE A 262 13.29 12.43 4.09
N THR A 263 13.84 11.23 3.98
CA THR A 263 14.54 10.79 2.78
C THR A 263 13.90 9.48 2.39
N GLY A 264 13.43 9.41 1.16
CA GLY A 264 12.77 8.23 0.63
C GLY A 264 13.64 6.98 0.77
N ALA A 265 13.06 5.87 1.22
CA ALA A 265 13.77 4.60 1.19
C ALA A 265 13.67 4.04 -0.24
N ILE A 266 14.81 3.75 -0.87
CA ILE A 266 14.83 2.97 -2.12
C ILE A 266 14.23 1.60 -1.78
N VAL A 267 12.97 1.39 -2.13
CA VAL A 267 12.36 0.07 -2.07
C VAL A 267 13.07 -0.80 -3.09
N LEU A 268 13.79 -1.81 -2.60
CA LEU A 268 14.30 -2.88 -3.45
C LEU A 268 13.10 -3.52 -4.17
N PRO A 269 13.22 -3.85 -5.47
CA PRO A 269 12.13 -4.49 -6.22
C PRO A 269 11.59 -5.70 -5.47
N VAL A 270 10.28 -5.99 -5.61
CA VAL A 270 9.67 -7.23 -5.13
C VAL A 270 10.60 -8.39 -5.45
N LYS A 271 11.10 -9.05 -4.41
CA LYS A 271 12.08 -10.12 -4.59
C LYS A 271 11.33 -11.44 -4.68
N ILE A 272 11.20 -11.94 -5.90
CA ILE A 272 10.78 -13.32 -6.13
C ILE A 272 11.85 -14.25 -5.57
N VAL A 273 11.39 -15.18 -4.75
CA VAL A 273 12.17 -16.33 -4.28
C VAL A 273 11.47 -17.59 -4.80
N ASN A 274 12.25 -18.59 -5.18
CA ASN A 274 11.74 -19.94 -5.47
C ASN A 274 10.86 -20.02 -6.72
N LEU A 275 11.22 -19.34 -7.81
CA LEU A 275 10.52 -19.51 -9.08
C LEU A 275 10.87 -20.88 -9.70
N TYR A 276 9.87 -21.73 -9.92
CA TYR A 276 10.03 -23.00 -10.63
C TYR A 276 8.89 -23.25 -11.62
N ALA A 277 9.19 -23.99 -12.68
CA ALA A 277 8.25 -24.37 -13.72
C ALA A 277 8.37 -25.87 -14.03
N GLY A 278 7.24 -26.58 -14.16
CA GLY A 278 7.24 -28.01 -14.43
C GLY A 278 6.05 -28.46 -15.25
N GLN A 279 6.30 -29.39 -16.18
CA GLN A 279 5.23 -30.03 -16.94
C GLN A 279 4.31 -30.84 -16.02
N LEU A 280 3.00 -30.65 -16.14
CA LEU A 280 1.95 -31.49 -15.55
C LEU A 280 0.97 -31.89 -16.64
N LYS A 281 1.00 -33.17 -17.05
CA LYS A 281 0.25 -33.65 -18.23
C LYS A 281 0.59 -32.82 -19.48
N ASN A 282 -0.39 -32.08 -20.01
CA ASN A 282 -0.25 -31.23 -21.20
C ASN A 282 0.07 -29.76 -20.84
N ASP A 283 0.07 -29.42 -19.55
CA ASP A 283 0.26 -28.07 -19.06
C ASP A 283 1.66 -27.87 -18.51
N VAL A 284 2.01 -26.62 -18.24
CA VAL A 284 3.15 -26.29 -17.37
C VAL A 284 2.63 -25.50 -16.16
N ILE A 285 3.03 -25.91 -14.96
CA ILE A 285 2.73 -25.21 -13.71
C ILE A 285 3.94 -24.38 -13.33
N VAL A 286 3.73 -23.07 -13.14
CA VAL A 286 4.72 -22.12 -12.66
C VAL A 286 4.33 -21.71 -11.24
N ASN A 287 5.23 -21.85 -10.28
CA ASN A 287 5.02 -21.41 -8.90
C ASN A 287 6.16 -20.52 -8.45
N TRP A 288 5.86 -19.58 -7.57
CA TRP A 288 6.84 -18.72 -6.96
C TRP A 288 6.37 -18.23 -5.59
N ASN A 289 7.34 -17.75 -4.82
CA ASN A 289 7.10 -17.03 -3.59
C ASN A 289 7.67 -15.62 -3.71
N THR A 290 7.16 -14.70 -2.92
CA THR A 290 7.79 -13.40 -2.68
C THR A 290 8.32 -13.35 -1.27
N SER A 291 9.47 -12.70 -1.06
CA SER A 291 10.00 -12.51 0.31
C SER A 291 9.33 -11.34 1.03
N MET A 292 8.83 -10.38 0.27
CA MET A 292 8.02 -9.25 0.69
C MET A 292 7.34 -8.68 -0.54
N GLU A 293 6.17 -8.09 -0.37
CA GLU A 293 5.47 -7.36 -1.43
C GLU A 293 5.13 -5.98 -0.90
N LEU A 294 5.58 -4.98 -1.63
CA LEU A 294 5.33 -3.60 -1.31
C LEU A 294 5.11 -2.88 -2.64
N ASN A 295 3.91 -2.33 -2.82
CA ASN A 295 3.43 -1.75 -4.08
C ASN A 295 3.35 -2.73 -5.26
N ALA A 296 3.30 -4.04 -5.02
CA ALA A 296 3.09 -5.00 -6.09
C ALA A 296 1.64 -4.91 -6.61
N ALA A 297 1.45 -4.61 -7.89
CA ALA A 297 0.13 -4.63 -8.51
C ALA A 297 -0.22 -6.05 -8.99
N HIS A 298 0.66 -6.64 -9.80
CA HIS A 298 0.47 -7.97 -10.36
C HIS A 298 1.76 -8.56 -10.91
N TYR A 299 1.70 -9.84 -11.23
CA TYR A 299 2.75 -10.60 -11.89
C TYR A 299 2.29 -10.96 -13.30
N GLU A 300 3.07 -10.61 -14.32
CA GLU A 300 2.88 -11.09 -15.68
C GLU A 300 3.84 -12.26 -15.91
N ILE A 301 3.29 -13.43 -16.20
CA ILE A 301 4.06 -14.61 -16.52
C ILE A 301 4.35 -14.54 -18.01
N GLU A 302 5.63 -14.61 -18.36
CA GLU A 302 6.08 -14.65 -19.74
C GLU A 302 6.76 -15.99 -20.02
N ARG A 303 6.49 -16.54 -21.21
CA ARG A 303 7.07 -17.81 -21.68
C ARG A 303 7.98 -17.59 -22.88
N SER A 304 9.00 -18.42 -23.02
CA SER A 304 9.89 -18.44 -24.18
C SER A 304 10.21 -19.88 -24.59
N LEU A 305 10.39 -20.10 -25.90
CA LEU A 305 10.83 -21.40 -26.44
C LEU A 305 12.34 -21.46 -26.71
N ASN A 306 13.03 -20.31 -26.71
CA ASN A 306 14.48 -20.20 -26.96
C ASN A 306 15.25 -19.58 -25.79
N GLY A 307 14.56 -19.11 -24.75
CA GLY A 307 15.16 -18.46 -23.59
C GLY A 307 15.55 -17.00 -23.81
N VAL A 308 15.22 -16.44 -24.98
CA VAL A 308 15.56 -15.07 -25.40
C VAL A 308 14.29 -14.27 -25.65
N ASP A 309 13.41 -14.78 -26.51
CA ASP A 309 12.17 -14.11 -26.90
C ASP A 309 11.04 -14.56 -25.98
N PHE A 310 10.63 -13.67 -25.08
CA PHE A 310 9.58 -13.91 -24.11
C PHE A 310 8.27 -13.28 -24.57
N ILE A 311 7.20 -14.07 -24.54
CA ILE A 311 5.84 -13.66 -24.86
C ILE A 311 4.94 -13.80 -23.63
N TYR A 312 3.92 -12.96 -23.53
CA TYR A 312 2.94 -13.01 -22.45
C TYR A 312 2.20 -14.36 -22.42
N ALA A 313 2.14 -14.99 -21.25
CA ALA A 313 1.43 -16.25 -21.00
C ALA A 313 0.21 -16.06 -20.09
N GLY A 314 0.27 -15.10 -19.15
CA GLY A 314 -0.86 -14.81 -18.26
C GLY A 314 -0.51 -13.85 -17.13
N ARG A 315 -1.49 -13.59 -16.26
CA ARG A 315 -1.37 -12.63 -15.15
C ARG A 315 -1.93 -13.21 -13.86
N VAL A 316 -1.27 -12.89 -12.75
CA VAL A 316 -1.73 -13.18 -11.39
C VAL A 316 -1.69 -11.90 -10.57
N VAL A 317 -2.81 -11.54 -9.94
CA VAL A 317 -2.89 -10.34 -9.09
C VAL A 317 -2.07 -10.56 -7.83
N ALA A 318 -1.30 -9.55 -7.41
CA ALA A 318 -0.50 -9.63 -6.20
C ALA A 318 -1.39 -9.48 -4.96
N ALA A 319 -1.08 -10.22 -3.90
CA ALA A 319 -1.73 -10.13 -2.60
C ALA A 319 -1.23 -8.91 -1.79
N ASN A 320 -0.11 -8.31 -2.20
CA ASN A 320 0.55 -7.14 -1.62
C ASN A 320 0.80 -7.30 -0.11
N GLN A 321 1.36 -8.47 0.27
CA GLN A 321 1.62 -8.84 1.66
C GLN A 321 3.03 -8.40 2.12
N PRO A 322 3.16 -7.73 3.29
CA PRO A 322 4.47 -7.30 3.81
C PRO A 322 5.46 -8.45 4.02
N ASN A 323 4.96 -9.64 4.35
CA ASN A 323 5.75 -10.86 4.58
C ASN A 323 5.82 -11.78 3.35
N GLY A 324 5.37 -11.31 2.19
CA GLY A 324 5.30 -12.10 0.96
C GLY A 324 4.13 -13.07 0.90
N ALA A 325 3.98 -13.73 -0.24
CA ALA A 325 2.93 -14.69 -0.52
C ALA A 325 3.42 -15.81 -1.46
N ALA A 326 2.61 -16.86 -1.58
CA ALA A 326 2.83 -17.97 -2.50
C ALA A 326 1.83 -17.90 -3.66
N TYR A 327 2.32 -18.15 -4.88
CA TYR A 327 1.51 -18.06 -6.09
C TYR A 327 1.71 -19.26 -7.00
N ARG A 328 0.68 -19.50 -7.81
CA ARG A 328 0.64 -20.55 -8.82
C ARG A 328 -0.02 -20.02 -10.09
N PHE A 329 0.59 -20.32 -11.22
CA PHE A 329 0.05 -20.10 -12.56
C PHE A 329 0.07 -21.41 -13.36
N GLN A 330 -0.98 -21.65 -14.13
CA GLN A 330 -1.11 -22.82 -14.99
C GLN A 330 -1.14 -22.37 -16.45
N ASP A 331 -0.08 -22.71 -17.19
CA ASP A 331 -0.02 -22.53 -18.63
C ASP A 331 -0.65 -23.73 -19.32
N ALA A 332 -1.95 -23.61 -19.61
CA ALA A 332 -2.76 -24.70 -20.14
C ALA A 332 -2.33 -25.10 -21.56
N ASN A 333 -2.19 -26.41 -21.79
CA ASN A 333 -1.79 -27.02 -23.06
C ASN A 333 -0.44 -26.56 -23.62
N ALA A 334 0.43 -25.93 -22.80
CA ALA A 334 1.73 -25.41 -23.22
C ALA A 334 2.62 -26.47 -23.90
N VAL A 335 2.44 -27.75 -23.58
CA VAL A 335 3.17 -28.87 -24.18
C VAL A 335 2.67 -29.19 -25.58
N LEU A 336 1.38 -28.98 -25.86
CA LEU A 336 0.75 -29.32 -27.14
C LEU A 336 1.01 -28.26 -28.21
N THR A 337 1.33 -27.03 -27.78
CA THR A 337 1.50 -25.88 -28.67
C THR A 337 2.92 -25.75 -29.23
N THR A 338 3.83 -26.66 -28.90
CA THR A 338 5.24 -26.58 -29.32
C THR A 338 5.90 -27.94 -29.51
N ALA A 339 6.83 -28.02 -30.46
CA ALA A 339 7.77 -29.16 -30.58
C ALA A 339 8.98 -29.03 -29.66
N ALA A 340 9.17 -27.87 -29.01
CA ALA A 340 10.31 -27.59 -28.14
C ALA A 340 10.34 -28.55 -26.94
N LYS A 341 11.52 -29.09 -26.64
CA LYS A 341 11.75 -29.96 -25.48
C LYS A 341 12.01 -29.19 -24.18
N THR A 342 12.01 -27.86 -24.25
CA THR A 342 12.20 -26.98 -23.10
C THR A 342 11.36 -25.73 -23.30
N ILE A 343 10.71 -25.26 -22.24
CA ILE A 343 9.99 -23.99 -22.19
C ILE A 343 10.56 -23.20 -21.00
N TYR A 344 10.86 -21.94 -21.23
CA TYR A 344 11.40 -21.02 -20.25
C TYR A 344 10.30 -20.10 -19.74
N TYR A 345 10.30 -19.81 -18.45
CA TYR A 345 9.35 -18.89 -17.82
C TYR A 345 10.09 -17.83 -17.02
N ARG A 346 9.66 -16.59 -17.13
CA ARG A 346 10.05 -15.51 -16.22
C ARG A 346 8.81 -14.76 -15.79
N ILE A 347 8.95 -14.01 -14.71
CA ILE A 347 7.89 -13.17 -14.17
C ILE A 347 8.31 -11.72 -14.30
N ARG A 348 7.49 -10.93 -14.97
CA ARG A 348 7.54 -9.48 -14.93
C ARG A 348 6.69 -9.02 -13.74
N MET A 349 7.36 -8.51 -12.72
CA MET A 349 6.75 -7.97 -11.51
C MET A 349 6.38 -6.54 -11.80
N VAL A 350 5.09 -6.20 -11.77
CA VAL A 350 4.58 -4.87 -12.09
C VAL A 350 4.08 -4.23 -10.80
N ASP A 351 4.59 -3.05 -10.50
CA ASP A 351 4.20 -2.28 -9.34
C ASP A 351 2.98 -1.38 -9.64
N ILE A 352 2.32 -0.88 -8.59
CA ILE A 352 1.14 -0.02 -8.68
C ILE A 352 1.43 1.27 -9.47
N ASN A 353 2.67 1.75 -9.46
CA ASN A 353 3.13 2.91 -10.24
C ASN A 353 3.43 2.57 -11.72
N GLY A 354 3.27 1.32 -12.14
CA GLY A 354 3.53 0.85 -13.51
C GLY A 354 5.00 0.53 -13.82
N SER A 355 5.93 0.76 -12.89
CA SER A 355 7.30 0.29 -13.01
C SER A 355 7.36 -1.25 -12.95
N TYR A 356 8.43 -1.83 -13.47
CA TYR A 356 8.55 -3.29 -13.49
C TYR A 356 9.99 -3.78 -13.40
N ALA A 357 10.14 -4.99 -12.87
CA ALA A 357 11.38 -5.76 -12.86
C ALA A 357 11.12 -7.20 -13.30
N TYR A 358 12.17 -7.89 -13.77
CA TYR A 358 12.08 -9.29 -14.15
C TYR A 358 12.70 -10.20 -13.10
N SER A 359 12.10 -11.37 -12.90
CA SER A 359 12.67 -12.45 -12.12
C SER A 359 13.85 -13.12 -12.85
N THR A 360 14.51 -14.06 -12.18
CA THR A 360 15.29 -15.10 -12.87
C THR A 360 14.39 -15.95 -13.78
N VAL A 361 15.00 -16.78 -14.64
CA VAL A 361 14.27 -17.68 -15.55
C VAL A 361 14.12 -19.07 -14.93
N ALA A 362 12.90 -19.60 -14.87
CA ALA A 362 12.62 -21.01 -14.60
C ALA A 362 12.57 -21.81 -15.91
N VAL A 363 12.98 -23.08 -15.83
CA VAL A 363 13.11 -23.97 -16.99
C VAL A 363 12.21 -25.19 -16.81
N ALA A 364 11.22 -25.36 -17.68
CA ALA A 364 10.39 -26.55 -17.78
C ALA A 364 10.87 -27.45 -18.91
N LYS A 365 11.35 -28.67 -18.58
CA LYS A 365 11.73 -29.68 -19.59
C LYS A 365 10.51 -30.50 -20.00
N ILE A 366 10.27 -30.59 -21.30
CA ILE A 366 9.08 -31.18 -21.92
C ILE A 366 9.38 -32.60 -22.42
N GLY A 367 8.50 -33.55 -22.11
CA GLY A 367 8.67 -34.97 -22.46
C GLY A 367 9.55 -35.76 -21.48
N LYS A 368 10.20 -35.07 -20.54
CA LYS A 368 10.73 -35.61 -19.28
C LYS A 368 9.98 -34.95 -18.13
N GLY A 369 8.65 -35.04 -18.18
CA GLY A 369 7.80 -34.23 -17.32
C GLY A 369 8.11 -34.47 -15.84
N MET A 370 8.02 -33.41 -15.04
CA MET A 370 7.94 -33.57 -13.59
C MET A 370 6.66 -34.35 -13.30
N ASN A 371 6.77 -35.67 -13.20
CA ASN A 371 5.66 -36.52 -12.82
C ASN A 371 5.33 -36.38 -11.32
N PHE A 372 5.90 -35.40 -10.62
CA PHE A 372 5.51 -35.05 -9.27
C PHE A 372 5.60 -33.54 -8.99
N ILE A 373 4.63 -33.01 -8.25
CA ILE A 373 4.68 -31.66 -7.65
C ILE A 373 5.24 -31.81 -6.24
N ALA A 374 6.17 -30.95 -5.85
CA ALA A 374 6.72 -30.90 -4.50
C ALA A 374 6.45 -29.53 -3.87
N GLU A 375 5.85 -29.52 -2.69
CA GLU A 375 5.70 -28.35 -1.82
C GLU A 375 6.40 -28.67 -0.49
N ALA A 376 7.05 -27.68 0.14
CA ALA A 376 7.73 -27.85 1.42
C ALA A 376 7.10 -26.94 2.49
N HIS A 377 6.64 -27.54 3.60
CA HIS A 377 6.03 -26.82 4.71
C HIS A 377 6.44 -27.39 6.08
N PRO A 378 6.50 -26.57 7.14
CA PRO A 378 6.45 -25.12 7.08
C PRO A 378 7.71 -24.56 6.40
N ASN A 379 7.59 -23.39 5.77
CA ASN A 379 8.71 -22.63 5.25
C ASN A 379 8.45 -21.16 5.65
N PRO A 380 9.10 -20.63 6.70
CA PRO A 380 10.31 -21.17 7.35
C PRO A 380 10.09 -22.42 8.21
N PHE A 381 11.12 -23.27 8.35
CA PHE A 381 11.11 -24.48 9.17
C PHE A 381 12.01 -24.36 10.40
N THR A 382 11.70 -25.13 11.45
CA THR A 382 12.45 -25.13 12.71
C THR A 382 13.12 -26.49 12.94
N ASP A 383 12.34 -27.56 13.02
CA ASP A 383 12.81 -28.91 13.40
C ASP A 383 12.53 -29.97 12.33
N LYS A 384 11.60 -29.71 11.41
CA LYS A 384 11.20 -30.62 10.34
C LYS A 384 10.76 -29.90 9.08
N ILE A 385 10.91 -30.57 7.94
CA ILE A 385 10.32 -30.17 6.66
C ILE A 385 9.35 -31.26 6.24
N VAL A 386 8.08 -30.93 6.03
CA VAL A 386 7.08 -31.81 5.44
C VAL A 386 7.01 -31.52 3.96
N LEU A 387 7.34 -32.53 3.16
CA LEU A 387 7.19 -32.52 1.72
C LEU A 387 5.83 -33.07 1.34
N LYS A 388 5.07 -32.28 0.62
CA LYS A 388 3.84 -32.72 -0.03
C LYS A 388 4.16 -33.03 -1.48
N LEU A 389 4.07 -34.31 -1.82
CA LEU A 389 4.55 -34.89 -3.07
C LEU A 389 3.37 -35.51 -3.80
N SER A 390 3.04 -35.04 -5.00
CA SER A 390 1.93 -35.58 -5.78
C SER A 390 2.44 -36.26 -7.04
N ALA A 391 2.56 -37.59 -7.06
CA ALA A 391 3.16 -38.33 -8.18
C ALA A 391 2.11 -38.90 -9.15
N VAL A 392 2.40 -38.90 -10.46
CA VAL A 392 1.51 -39.50 -11.48
C VAL A 392 1.65 -41.03 -11.53
N LYS A 393 2.84 -41.54 -11.23
CA LYS A 393 3.15 -42.97 -11.10
C LYS A 393 4.02 -43.19 -9.87
N ALA A 394 4.03 -44.42 -9.38
CA ALA A 394 4.93 -44.81 -8.32
C ALA A 394 6.40 -44.69 -8.77
N GLN A 395 7.24 -44.05 -7.97
CA GLN A 395 8.66 -43.84 -8.32
C GLN A 395 9.54 -43.62 -7.08
N GLN A 396 10.85 -43.81 -7.25
CA GLN A 396 11.85 -43.39 -6.27
C GLN A 396 12.21 -41.92 -6.47
N VAL A 397 12.41 -41.21 -5.36
CA VAL A 397 12.84 -39.82 -5.34
C VAL A 397 14.06 -39.66 -4.44
N ASP A 398 15.16 -39.23 -5.05
CA ASP A 398 16.39 -38.82 -4.38
C ASP A 398 16.25 -37.37 -3.93
N ILE A 399 16.20 -37.17 -2.63
CA ILE A 399 16.04 -35.88 -1.99
C ILE A 399 17.39 -35.47 -1.42
N LYS A 400 17.91 -34.31 -1.85
CA LYS A 400 19.14 -33.72 -1.32
C LYS A 400 18.83 -32.37 -0.71
N LEU A 401 19.42 -32.09 0.45
CA LEU A 401 19.47 -30.73 0.99
C LEU A 401 20.87 -30.18 0.81
N LEU A 402 20.96 -28.99 0.22
CA LEU A 402 22.18 -28.27 -0.07
C LEU A 402 22.16 -26.95 0.72
N ASP A 403 23.32 -26.47 1.16
CA ASP A 403 23.44 -25.09 1.64
C ASP A 403 23.49 -24.07 0.48
N LYS A 404 23.51 -22.77 0.82
CA LYS A 404 23.57 -21.68 -0.16
C LYS A 404 24.78 -21.72 -1.11
N SER A 405 25.84 -22.45 -0.77
CA SER A 405 27.03 -22.62 -1.62
C SER A 405 26.94 -23.85 -2.52
N GLY A 406 25.85 -24.61 -2.44
CA GLY A 406 25.66 -25.87 -3.16
C GLY A 406 26.33 -27.07 -2.47
N ARG A 407 26.86 -26.92 -1.25
CA ARG A 407 27.45 -28.04 -0.51
C ARG A 407 26.33 -28.92 0.05
N LEU A 408 26.47 -30.23 -0.18
CA LEU A 408 25.55 -31.26 0.31
C LEU A 408 25.54 -31.33 1.83
N ILE A 409 24.36 -31.13 2.41
CA ILE A 409 24.10 -31.28 3.85
C ILE A 409 23.64 -32.70 4.15
N PHE A 410 22.63 -33.19 3.44
CA PHE A 410 22.22 -34.59 3.52
C PHE A 410 21.54 -35.03 2.22
N THR A 411 21.46 -36.35 2.04
CA THR A 411 20.72 -37.00 0.96
C THR A 411 19.90 -38.16 1.52
N THR A 412 18.70 -38.37 0.99
CA THR A 412 17.86 -39.51 1.30
C THR A 412 17.07 -39.93 0.08
N ASN A 413 16.74 -41.21 -0.05
CA ASN A 413 15.77 -41.68 -1.04
C ASN A 413 14.41 -41.92 -0.37
N ARG A 414 13.33 -41.73 -1.13
CA ARG A 414 11.96 -42.04 -0.71
C ARG A 414 11.19 -42.66 -1.87
N TYR A 415 10.50 -43.76 -1.58
CA TYR A 415 9.51 -44.30 -2.49
C TYR A 415 8.21 -43.51 -2.36
N ILE A 416 7.65 -43.08 -3.49
CA ILE A 416 6.40 -42.33 -3.54
C ILE A 416 5.40 -43.08 -4.40
N PRO A 417 4.27 -43.55 -3.86
CA PRO A 417 3.16 -44.10 -4.63
C PRO A 417 2.58 -43.10 -5.65
N ALA A 418 1.80 -43.60 -6.61
CA ALA A 418 0.97 -42.72 -7.41
C ALA A 418 -0.06 -42.00 -6.51
N GLY A 419 -0.33 -40.73 -6.78
CA GLY A 419 -1.19 -39.86 -5.98
C GLY A 419 -0.42 -38.98 -5.00
N LEU A 420 -1.15 -38.43 -4.02
CA LEU A 420 -0.59 -37.57 -2.98
C LEU A 420 0.11 -38.40 -1.90
N SER A 421 1.29 -37.96 -1.52
CA SER A 421 2.10 -38.52 -0.44
C SER A 421 2.70 -37.40 0.40
N LEU A 422 2.89 -37.66 1.68
CA LEU A 422 3.62 -36.79 2.59
C LEU A 422 4.92 -37.47 2.99
N ALA A 423 6.04 -36.77 2.89
CA ALA A 423 7.34 -37.23 3.39
C ALA A 423 7.87 -36.21 4.39
N THR A 424 8.11 -36.64 5.63
CA THR A 424 8.69 -35.76 6.66
C THR A 424 10.20 -35.96 6.72
N LEU A 425 10.94 -34.86 6.67
CA LEU A 425 12.38 -34.79 6.83
C LEU A 425 12.67 -34.20 8.21
N THR A 426 13.24 -34.99 9.10
CA THR A 426 13.70 -34.58 10.45
C THR A 426 15.21 -34.77 10.63
N GLU A 427 15.83 -35.54 9.75
CA GLU A 427 17.26 -35.85 9.78
C GLU A 427 18.08 -34.61 9.50
N HIS A 428 18.98 -34.26 10.42
CA HIS A 428 19.93 -33.14 10.33
C HIS A 428 19.34 -31.73 10.24
N VAL A 429 18.05 -31.57 9.92
CA VAL A 429 17.37 -30.26 9.76
C VAL A 429 17.28 -29.45 11.05
N SER A 430 17.11 -30.09 12.21
CA SER A 430 17.05 -29.39 13.51
C SER A 430 18.37 -28.76 13.95
N LYS A 431 19.50 -29.27 13.43
CA LYS A 431 20.87 -28.81 13.76
C LYS A 431 21.41 -27.77 12.78
N LEU A 432 20.63 -27.41 11.77
CA LEU A 432 21.04 -26.42 10.77
C LEU A 432 21.09 -25.04 11.38
N ALA A 433 22.12 -24.27 11.03
CA ALA A 433 22.15 -22.85 11.33
C ALA A 433 21.01 -22.13 10.57
N ALA A 434 20.48 -21.07 11.18
CA ALA A 434 19.51 -20.20 10.53
C ALA A 434 20.03 -19.72 9.16
N GLY A 435 19.19 -19.78 8.14
CA GLY A 435 19.59 -19.46 6.77
C GLY A 435 18.85 -20.23 5.69
N THR A 436 19.24 -19.95 4.45
CA THR A 436 18.60 -20.50 3.25
C THR A 436 19.27 -21.79 2.80
N TYR A 437 18.46 -22.80 2.48
CA TYR A 437 18.88 -24.08 1.95
C TYR A 437 18.11 -24.40 0.66
N ILE A 438 18.69 -25.26 -0.18
CA ILE A 438 18.08 -25.75 -1.42
C ILE A 438 17.80 -27.23 -1.27
N LEU A 439 16.53 -27.61 -1.36
CA LEU A 439 16.09 -28.98 -1.41
C LEU A 439 15.88 -29.41 -2.86
N THR A 440 16.69 -30.33 -3.36
CA THR A 440 16.53 -30.89 -4.71
C THR A 440 15.90 -32.27 -4.63
N LEU A 441 14.85 -32.51 -5.41
CA LEU A 441 14.18 -33.80 -5.52
C LEU A 441 14.41 -34.33 -6.93
N GLN A 442 15.10 -35.45 -7.07
CA GLN A 442 15.48 -36.04 -8.34
C GLN A 442 14.83 -37.40 -8.50
N THR A 443 14.29 -37.67 -9.68
CA THR A 443 13.74 -38.97 -10.07
C THR A 443 14.31 -39.38 -11.42
N THR A 444 13.96 -40.58 -11.88
CA THR A 444 14.28 -41.02 -13.26
C THR A 444 13.69 -40.09 -14.32
N ASP A 445 12.62 -39.38 -13.96
CA ASP A 445 11.83 -38.57 -14.88
C ASP A 445 12.20 -37.08 -14.83
N GLY A 446 12.81 -36.57 -13.75
CA GLY A 446 13.16 -35.14 -13.65
C GLY A 446 13.77 -34.70 -12.32
N ILE A 447 14.05 -33.40 -12.19
CA ILE A 447 14.55 -32.77 -10.97
C ILE A 447 13.63 -31.59 -10.62
N SER A 448 13.23 -31.50 -9.36
CA SER A 448 12.58 -30.34 -8.73
C SER A 448 13.54 -29.70 -7.73
N SER A 449 13.45 -28.39 -7.51
CA SER A 449 14.25 -27.68 -6.51
C SER A 449 13.38 -26.69 -5.74
N LEU A 450 13.42 -26.77 -4.42
CA LEU A 450 12.67 -25.93 -3.49
C LEU A 450 13.66 -25.21 -2.58
N GLN A 451 13.49 -23.91 -2.39
CA GLN A 451 14.24 -23.21 -1.36
C GLN A 451 13.48 -23.29 -0.04
N VAL A 452 14.18 -23.57 1.04
CA VAL A 452 13.62 -23.66 2.38
C VAL A 452 14.44 -22.79 3.34
N LEU A 453 13.77 -22.03 4.19
CA LEU A 453 14.37 -21.10 5.14
C LEU A 453 14.36 -21.71 6.54
N LYS A 454 15.53 -21.88 7.16
CA LYS A 454 15.67 -22.26 8.56
C LYS A 454 15.58 -21.02 9.45
N GLN A 455 14.68 -21.05 10.43
CA GLN A 455 14.64 -20.10 11.56
C GLN A 455 15.52 -20.55 12.72
#